data_AF-A0A0M1GM83-F1
#
_entry.id   AF-A0A0M1GM83-F1
#
_cell.length_a   1.000
_cell.length_b   1.000
_cell.length_c   1.000
_cell.angle_alpha   90.00
_cell.angle_beta   90.00
_cell.angle_gamma   90.00
#
_symmetry.space_group_name_H-M   'P 1'
#
loop_
_entity.id
_entity.type
_entity.pdbx_description
1 polymer ?
#
loop_
_entity_poly.entity_id
_entity_poly.type
_entity_poly.pdbx_seq_one_letter_code
_entity_poly.pdbx_strand_id
1 'polypeptide(L)' 'MRGYQAILLKHGIRQSMSRKGNCLDNAAMESFFGRLKTECYEGKQFDTFEQLEKRFMST' A
#
# COMPACT_ATOMS: atom_id res chain seq x y z
N MET A 1 -12.41 -0.67 14.69
CA MET A 1 -11.78 0.64 14.42
C MET A 1 -11.08 1.29 15.63
N ARG A 2 -11.54 1.11 16.88
CA ARG A 2 -10.89 1.72 18.06
C ARG A 2 -9.46 1.23 18.33
N GLY A 3 -9.14 -0.02 18.00
CA GLY A 3 -7.81 -0.60 18.24
C GLY A 3 -6.68 0.09 17.48
N TYR A 4 -6.86 0.32 16.17
CA TYR A 4 -5.83 0.99 15.35
C TYR A 4 -5.63 2.45 15.77
N GLN A 5 -6.71 3.18 16.02
CA GLN A 5 -6.62 4.56 16.52
C GLN A 5 -5.90 4.65 17.88
N ALA A 6 -6.12 3.68 18.77
CA ALA A 6 -5.42 3.61 20.05
C ALA A 6 -3.91 3.37 19.87
N ILE A 7 -3.52 2.55 18.89
CA ILE A 7 -2.09 2.34 18.55
C ILE A 7 -1.48 3.64 18.02
N LEU A 8 -2.15 4.32 17.09
CA LEU A 8 -1.66 5.59 16.55
C LEU A 8 -1.48 6.64 17.67
N LEU A 9 -2.47 6.75 18.58
CA LEU A 9 -2.38 7.64 19.73
C LEU A 9 -1.23 7.27 20.66
N LYS A 10 -1.03 5.98 20.95
CA LYS A 10 0.08 5.48 21.77
C LYS A 10 1.45 5.89 21.20
N HIS A 11 1.57 5.95 19.87
CA HIS A 11 2.80 6.33 19.18
C HIS A 11 2.86 7.81 18.78
N GLY A 12 1.90 8.64 19.20
CA GLY A 12 1.86 10.07 18.87
C GLY A 12 1.61 10.37 17.39
N ILE A 13 1.05 9.41 16.65
CA ILE A 13 0.80 9.52 15.21
C ILE A 13 -0.57 10.13 14.99
N ARG A 14 -0.62 11.32 14.37
CA ARG A 14 -1.87 11.95 13.96
C ARG A 14 -2.34 11.37 12.63
N GLN A 15 -3.49 10.71 12.65
CA GLN A 15 -4.13 10.22 11.44
C GLN A 15 -4.67 11.38 10.59
N SER A 16 -4.30 11.43 9.31
CA SER A 16 -5.02 12.22 8.30
C SER A 16 -6.01 11.30 7.60
N MET A 17 -7.30 11.62 7.67
CA MET A 17 -8.34 10.82 7.00
C MET A 17 -8.67 11.30 5.59
N SER A 18 -7.91 12.26 5.05
CA SER A 18 -8.19 12.97 3.79
C SER A 18 -9.61 13.57 3.75
N ARG A 19 -9.87 14.50 2.84
CA ARG A 19 -11.25 14.97 2.65
C ARG A 19 -11.99 13.98 1.77
N LYS A 20 -13.26 13.68 2.10
CA LYS A 20 -14.11 12.86 1.24
C LYS A 20 -14.20 13.51 -0.15
N GLY A 21 -13.85 12.76 -1.20
CA GLY A 21 -13.84 13.25 -2.58
C GLY A 21 -12.57 13.98 -3.02
N ASN A 22 -11.53 14.05 -2.18
CA ASN A 22 -10.23 14.59 -2.57
C ASN A 22 -9.25 13.47 -2.95
N CYS A 23 -9.17 13.15 -4.25
CA CYS A 23 -8.27 12.11 -4.76
C CYS A 23 -6.78 12.51 -4.67
N LEU A 24 -6.47 13.80 -4.57
CA LEU A 24 -5.08 14.29 -4.54
C LEU A 24 -4.32 13.78 -3.32
N ASP A 25 -5.00 13.63 -2.17
CA ASP A 25 -4.39 13.13 -0.94
C ASP A 25 -3.97 11.64 -1.09
N ASN A 26 -4.64 10.89 -1.97
CA ASN A 26 -4.33 9.48 -2.23
C ASN A 26 -3.44 9.27 -3.46
N ALA A 27 -3.30 10.28 -4.33
CA ALA A 27 -2.61 10.17 -5.61
C ALA A 27 -1.15 9.67 -5.49
N ALA A 28 -0.44 10.05 -4.42
CA ALA A 28 0.92 9.57 -4.16
C ALA A 28 0.94 8.05 -3.89
N MET A 29 0.02 7.55 -3.06
CA MET A 29 -0.09 6.12 -2.76
C MET A 29 -0.60 5.34 -3.97
N GLU A 30 -1.56 5.88 -4.73
CA GLU A 30 -2.04 5.28 -5.98
C GLU A 30 -0.91 5.14 -7.01
N SER A 31 -0.09 6.18 -7.19
CA SER A 31 1.06 6.15 -8.09
C SER A 31 2.10 5.12 -7.65
N PHE A 32 2.40 5.07 -6.34
CA PHE A 32 3.32 4.10 -5.76
C PHE A 32 2.85 2.66 -6.01
N PHE A 33 1.59 2.35 -5.67
CA PHE A 33 1.05 1.00 -5.86
C PHE A 33 0.84 0.64 -7.33
N GLY A 34 0.57 1.62 -8.20
CA GLY A 34 0.56 1.43 -9.65
C GLY A 34 1.91 0.94 -10.15
N ARG A 35 2.99 1.67 -9.82
CA ARG A 35 4.36 1.28 -10.18
C ARG A 35 4.75 -0.07 -9.59
N LEU A 36 4.46 -0.29 -8.30
CA LEU A 36 4.78 -1.55 -7.64
C LEU A 36 4.16 -2.75 -8.36
N LYS A 37 2.89 -2.64 -8.76
CA LYS A 37 2.20 -3.71 -9.49
C LYS A 37 2.82 -3.92 -10.86
N THR A 38 3.14 -2.85 -11.59
CA THR A 38 3.84 -2.99 -12.88
C THR A 38 5.14 -3.76 -12.71
N GLU A 39 6.04 -3.34 -11.82
CA GLU A 39 7.34 -4.01 -11.62
C GLU A 39 7.23 -5.48 -11.15
N CYS A 40 6.19 -5.79 -10.35
CA CYS A 40 5.97 -7.14 -9.86
C CYS A 40 5.37 -8.07 -10.92
N TYR A 41 4.39 -7.59 -11.70
CA TYR A 41 3.56 -8.42 -12.58
C TYR A 41 3.83 -8.26 -14.08
N GLU A 42 4.58 -7.24 -14.51
CA GLU A 42 4.78 -6.96 -15.93
C GLU A 42 5.41 -8.17 -16.66
N GLY A 43 4.65 -8.73 -17.60
CA GLY A 43 5.05 -9.88 -18.40
C GLY A 43 5.16 -11.20 -17.64
N LYS A 44 4.65 -11.30 -16.40
CA LYS A 44 4.78 -12.48 -15.54
C LYS A 44 3.42 -12.95 -15.01
N GLN A 45 3.21 -14.25 -15.05
CA GLN A 45 2.11 -14.91 -14.35
C GLN A 45 2.70 -15.66 -13.15
N PHE A 46 1.98 -15.62 -12.04
CA PHE A 46 2.34 -16.34 -10.82
C PHE A 46 1.18 -17.27 -10.48
N ASP A 47 1.48 -18.56 -10.34
CA ASP A 47 0.47 -19.57 -10.02
C ASP A 47 0.22 -19.64 -8.50
N THR A 48 1.16 -19.11 -7.71
CA THR A 48 1.16 -19.18 -6.25
C THR A 48 1.64 -17.87 -5.64
N PHE A 49 1.24 -17.62 -4.39
CA PHE A 49 1.65 -16.42 -3.66
C PHE A 49 3.16 -16.42 -3.37
N GLU A 50 3.74 -17.59 -3.12
CA GLU A 50 5.17 -17.76 -2.82
C GLU A 50 6.05 -17.30 -3.98
N GLN A 51 5.62 -17.54 -5.23
CA GLN A 51 6.35 -17.07 -6.41
C GLN A 51 6.32 -15.54 -6.52
N LEU A 52 5.18 -14.92 -6.21
CA LEU A 52 5.04 -13.47 -6.16
C LEU A 52 5.89 -12.87 -5.02
N GLU A 53 5.83 -13.45 -3.82
CA GLU A 53 6.59 -13.01 -2.66
C GLU A 53 8.09 -13.05 -2.94
N LYS A 54 8.59 -14.15 -3.53
CA LYS A 54 10.01 -14.27 -3.91
C LYS A 54 10.43 -13.16 -4.88
N ARG A 55 9.58 -12.79 -5.84
CA ARG A 55 9.85 -11.70 -6.78
C ARG A 55 9.89 -10.35 -6.06
N PHE A 56 8.91 -10.09 -5.19
CA PHE A 56 8.85 -8.87 -4.39
C PHE A 56 10.11 -8.71 -3.51
N MET A 57 10.55 -9.78 -2.84
CA MET A 57 11.73 -9.78 -1.98
C MET A 57 13.07 -9.78 -2.74
N SER A 58 13.04 -10.01 -4.06
CA SER A 58 14.23 -9.99 -4.92
C SER A 58 14.47 -8.66 -5.63
N THR A 59 13.52 -7.71 -5.52
CA THR A 59 13.60 -6.38 -6.12
C THR A 59 14.10 -5.40 -5.07
#